data_AF-A0A5C9AAD5-F1
#
_entry.id   AF-A0A5C9AAD5-F1
#
_cell.length_a   1.000
_cell.length_b   1.000
_cell.length_c   1.000
_cell.angle_alpha   90.00
_cell.angle_beta   90.00
_cell.angle_gamma   90.00
#
_symmetry.space_group_name_H-M   'P 1'
#
loop_
_entity.id
_entity.type
_entity.pdbx_description
1 polymer ?
#
loop_
_entity_poly.entity_id
_entity_poly.type
_entity_poly.pdbx_seq_one_letter_code
_entity_poly.pdbx_strand_id
1 'polypeptide(L)'
;SGVPIYDTTNPQYNSVSRQVAAGDAVSVVGTASQTMKPNLFYNKFFCGLGSIPLPKLHSIDSAVATYEGFSIRVHKYADGDANVQKMRFDLLPAYVCFNPHMGGQFFGNP
;
A
#
# COMPACT_ATOMS: atom_id res chain seq x y z
N SER A 1 -5.39 -9.53 10.46
CA SER A 1 -5.36 -9.75 9.01
C SER A 1 -4.48 -10.96 8.75
N GLY A 2 -4.92 -11.91 7.92
CA GLY A 2 -4.24 -13.20 7.72
C GLY A 2 -5.17 -14.30 7.24
N VAL A 3 -4.67 -15.24 6.44
CA VAL A 3 -5.45 -16.41 6.01
C VAL A 3 -5.44 -17.44 7.15
N PRO A 4 -6.62 -17.95 7.58
CA PRO A 4 -6.67 -19.04 8.54
C PRO A 4 -6.23 -20.34 7.87
N ILE A 5 -4.98 -20.74 8.10
CA ILE A 5 -4.39 -21.96 7.52
C ILE A 5 -4.44 -23.05 8.58
N TYR A 6 -5.08 -24.15 8.23
CA TYR A 6 -5.08 -25.41 8.98
C TYR A 6 -4.89 -26.56 8.00
N ASP A 7 -3.69 -27.14 7.96
CA ASP A 7 -3.29 -28.25 7.11
C ASP A 7 -2.84 -29.44 7.99
N THR A 8 -3.40 -30.61 7.73
CA THR A 8 -3.04 -31.86 8.42
C THR A 8 -1.78 -32.51 7.85
N THR A 9 -1.40 -32.18 6.60
CA THR A 9 -0.24 -32.71 5.90
C THR A 9 1.03 -31.94 6.24
N ASN A 10 0.93 -30.61 6.34
CA ASN A 10 2.04 -29.72 6.72
C ASN A 10 1.70 -28.90 7.97
N PRO A 11 1.54 -29.53 9.14
CA PRO A 11 1.02 -28.86 10.34
C PRO A 11 1.93 -27.74 10.88
N GLN A 12 3.20 -27.71 10.48
CA GLN A 12 4.16 -26.66 10.86
C GLN A 12 3.80 -25.26 10.38
N TYR A 13 2.89 -25.12 9.40
CA TYR A 13 2.44 -23.82 8.88
C TYR A 13 1.07 -23.37 9.41
N ASN A 14 0.49 -24.13 10.35
CA ASN A 14 -0.84 -23.82 10.88
C ASN A 14 -0.86 -22.47 11.62
N SER A 15 -1.82 -21.63 11.26
CA SER A 15 -2.00 -20.29 11.86
C SER A 15 -3.21 -20.22 12.80
N VAL A 16 -4.04 -21.28 12.83
CA VAL A 16 -5.24 -21.39 13.67
C VAL A 16 -5.32 -22.75 14.35
N SER A 17 -6.13 -22.85 15.40
CA SER A 17 -6.26 -24.06 16.23
C SER A 17 -7.22 -25.11 15.66
N ARG A 18 -8.13 -24.73 14.75
CA ARG A 18 -9.06 -25.65 14.06
C ARG A 18 -9.36 -25.18 12.63
N GLN A 19 -9.83 -26.12 11.82
CA GLN A 19 -10.35 -25.83 10.48
C GLN A 19 -11.62 -24.96 10.57
N VAL A 20 -11.67 -23.92 9.73
CA VAL A 20 -12.91 -23.16 9.49
C VAL A 20 -13.88 -24.04 8.70
N ALA A 21 -15.09 -24.22 9.21
CA ALA A 21 -16.09 -25.15 8.69
C ALA A 21 -17.32 -24.44 8.13
N ALA A 22 -18.08 -25.14 7.28
CA ALA A 22 -19.37 -24.66 6.81
C ALA A 22 -20.33 -24.48 7.99
N GLY A 23 -20.96 -23.31 8.08
CA GLY A 23 -21.86 -22.96 9.18
C GLY A 23 -21.17 -22.34 10.41
N ASP A 24 -19.85 -22.12 10.38
CA ASP A 24 -19.18 -21.36 11.43
C ASP A 24 -19.76 -19.94 11.53
N ALA A 25 -20.13 -19.54 12.76
CA ALA A 25 -20.65 -18.21 13.02
C ALA A 25 -19.54 -17.15 12.88
N VAL A 26 -19.84 -16.07 12.17
CA VAL A 26 -18.94 -14.91 12.01
C VAL A 26 -19.68 -13.63 12.39
N SER A 27 -18.95 -12.65 12.90
CA SER A 27 -19.47 -11.31 13.17
C SER A 27 -18.51 -10.26 12.63
N VAL A 28 -19.05 -9.09 12.30
CA VAL A 28 -18.27 -7.95 11.85
C VAL A 28 -17.93 -7.08 13.05
N VAL A 29 -16.66 -6.73 13.22
CA VAL A 29 -16.23 -5.78 14.25
C VAL A 29 -16.66 -4.37 13.84
N GLY A 30 -17.39 -3.68 14.71
CA GLY A 30 -17.86 -2.30 14.50
C GLY A 30 -19.39 -2.18 14.36
N THR A 31 -19.86 -1.01 13.95
CA THR A 31 -21.30 -0.70 13.75
C THR A 31 -21.58 -0.34 12.30
N ALA A 32 -22.78 -0.71 11.81
CA ALA A 32 -23.21 -0.38 10.46
C ALA A 32 -23.15 1.13 10.19
N SER A 33 -22.65 1.51 9.01
CA SER A 33 -22.54 2.90 8.54
C SER A 33 -21.67 3.83 9.39
N GLN A 34 -20.89 3.30 10.33
CA GLN A 34 -19.99 4.12 11.13
C GLN A 34 -18.75 4.51 10.30
N THR A 35 -18.47 5.81 10.22
CA THR A 35 -17.20 6.31 9.68
C THR A 35 -16.23 6.53 10.83
N MET A 36 -15.02 5.95 10.74
CA MET A 36 -13.98 6.09 11.75
C MET A 36 -12.59 6.21 11.10
N LYS A 37 -11.64 6.76 11.86
CA LYS A 37 -10.20 6.72 11.53
C LYS A 37 -9.53 5.69 12.44
N PRO A 38 -9.24 4.47 11.96
CA PRO A 38 -8.58 3.45 12.77
C PRO A 38 -7.15 3.86 13.10
N ASN A 39 -6.71 3.58 14.33
CA ASN A 39 -5.29 3.66 14.64
C ASN A 39 -4.57 2.45 14.03
N LEU A 40 -3.41 2.67 13.41
CA LEU A 40 -2.61 1.63 12.78
C LEU A 40 -1.43 1.25 13.67
N PHE A 41 -1.19 -0.04 13.83
CA PHE A 41 0.03 -0.57 14.45
C PHE A 41 0.66 -1.61 13.52
N TYR A 42 1.99 -1.63 13.44
CA TYR A 42 2.71 -2.57 12.60
C TYR A 42 4.17 -2.72 13.03
N ASN A 43 4.75 -3.88 12.75
CA ASN A 43 6.20 -4.08 12.78
C ASN A 43 6.84 -3.50 11.50
N LYS A 44 8.11 -3.07 11.57
CA LYS A 44 8.88 -2.54 10.42
C LYS A 44 8.83 -3.45 9.18
N PHE A 45 8.81 -4.78 9.35
CA PHE A 45 8.78 -5.75 8.25
C PHE A 45 7.37 -6.09 7.74
N PHE A 46 6.34 -5.32 8.11
CA PHE A 46 4.98 -5.50 7.59
C PHE A 46 4.89 -5.13 6.10
N CYS A 47 5.36 -3.93 5.75
CA CYS A 47 5.31 -3.40 4.38
C CYS A 47 6.65 -2.82 3.93
N GLY A 48 6.86 -2.82 2.61
CA GLY A 48 7.99 -2.16 1.95
C GLY A 48 7.49 -1.13 0.93
N LEU A 49 8.27 -0.07 0.77
CA LEU A 49 8.07 0.95 -0.24
C LEU A 49 9.38 1.17 -1.00
N GLY A 50 9.30 1.15 -2.32
CA GLY A 50 10.38 1.54 -3.23
C GLY A 50 9.90 2.59 -4.23
N SER A 51 10.83 3.20 -4.96
CA SER A 51 10.52 4.09 -6.09
C SER A 51 11.39 3.74 -7.29
N ILE A 52 10.81 3.85 -8.49
CA ILE A 52 11.51 3.57 -9.74
C ILE A 52 12.03 4.90 -10.31
N PRO A 53 13.34 5.03 -10.60
CA PRO A 53 13.86 6.22 -11.25
C PRO A 53 13.34 6.32 -12.69
N LEU A 54 12.54 7.34 -12.97
CA LEU A 54 11.95 7.54 -14.30
C LEU A 54 13.00 8.06 -15.30
N PRO A 55 13.05 7.56 -16.56
CA PRO A 55 13.94 8.06 -17.60
C PRO A 55 13.50 9.43 -18.14
N LYS A 56 14.40 10.13 -18.84
CA LYS A 56 14.08 11.40 -19.51
C LYS A 56 13.39 11.13 -20.85
N LEU A 57 12.28 11.82 -21.12
CA LEU A 57 11.66 11.83 -22.44
C LEU A 57 12.49 12.63 -23.45
N HIS A 58 12.55 12.14 -24.69
CA HIS A 58 13.24 12.82 -25.78
C HIS A 58 12.60 14.18 -26.10
N SER A 59 13.42 15.17 -26.47
CA SER A 59 12.98 16.51 -26.91
C SER A 59 12.14 17.31 -25.91
N ILE A 60 12.16 16.93 -24.62
CA ILE A 60 11.45 17.65 -23.56
C ILE A 60 12.45 18.08 -22.47
N ASP A 61 12.35 19.33 -22.03
CA ASP A 61 13.13 19.84 -20.92
C ASP A 61 12.65 19.22 -19.61
N SER A 62 13.60 18.62 -18.88
CA SER A 62 13.30 17.88 -17.66
C SER A 62 14.32 18.21 -16.58
N ALA A 63 13.86 18.28 -15.34
CA ALA A 63 14.70 18.33 -14.17
C ALA A 63 14.25 17.24 -13.19
N VAL A 64 15.12 16.89 -12.25
CA VAL A 64 14.80 16.01 -11.14
C VAL A 64 15.17 16.72 -9.85
N ALA A 65 14.26 16.73 -8.89
CA ALA A 65 14.48 17.32 -7.58
C ALA A 65 14.14 16.31 -6.49
N THR A 66 14.95 16.27 -5.44
CA THR A 66 14.74 15.39 -4.29
C THR A 66 14.06 16.17 -3.17
N TYR A 67 12.98 15.63 -2.63
CA TYR A 67 12.29 16.15 -1.45
C TYR A 67 11.86 14.99 -0.55
N GLU A 68 12.10 15.11 0.77
CA GLU A 68 11.84 14.04 1.76
C GLU A 68 12.40 12.65 1.37
N GLY A 69 13.53 12.62 0.66
CA GLY A 69 14.15 11.39 0.18
C GLY A 69 13.52 10.77 -1.08
N PHE A 70 12.50 11.41 -1.67
CA PHE A 70 11.91 10.98 -2.94
C PHE A 70 12.40 11.84 -4.10
N SER A 71 12.78 11.17 -5.19
CA SER A 71 13.23 11.81 -6.42
C SER A 71 12.03 12.01 -7.37
N ILE A 72 11.70 13.26 -7.66
CA ILE A 72 10.54 13.63 -8.49
C ILE A 72 11.02 14.26 -9.79
N ARG A 73 10.54 13.75 -10.92
CA ARG A 73 10.85 14.29 -12.25
C ARG A 73 9.80 15.30 -12.66
N VAL A 74 10.25 16.45 -13.18
CA VAL A 74 9.40 17.45 -13.82
C VAL A 74 9.67 17.49 -15.32
N HIS A 75 8.61 17.58 -16.12
CA HIS A 75 8.68 17.83 -17.56
C HIS A 75 7.96 19.14 -17.88
N LYS A 76 8.60 20.01 -18.66
CA LYS A 76 8.03 21.27 -19.17
C LYS A 76 7.93 21.18 -20.68
N TYR A 77 6.74 21.42 -21.23
CA TYR A 77 6.47 21.35 -22.67
C TYR A 77 5.34 22.31 -23.02
N ALA A 78 5.13 22.56 -24.31
CA ALA A 78 4.12 23.49 -24.79
C ALA A 78 3.44 22.93 -26.04
N ASP A 79 2.23 23.42 -26.28
CA ASP A 79 1.45 23.20 -27.48
C ASP A 79 1.44 24.51 -28.28
N GLY A 80 2.05 24.49 -29.45
CA GLY A 80 2.22 25.69 -30.28
C GLY A 80 0.93 26.16 -30.93
N ASP A 81 0.05 25.24 -31.33
CA ASP A 81 -1.21 25.56 -32.01
C ASP A 81 -2.23 26.14 -31.03
N ALA A 82 -2.30 25.54 -29.83
CA ALA A 82 -3.19 26.02 -28.78
C ALA A 82 -2.62 27.21 -27.97
N ASN A 83 -1.33 27.51 -28.14
CA ASN A 83 -0.58 28.49 -27.33
C ASN A 83 -0.67 28.21 -25.81
N VAL A 84 -0.51 26.94 -25.41
CA VAL A 84 -0.63 26.49 -24.00
C VAL A 84 0.68 25.91 -23.49
N GLN A 85 1.07 26.30 -22.28
CA GLN A 85 2.21 25.70 -21.56
C GLN A 85 1.73 24.61 -20.61
N LYS A 86 2.46 23.50 -20.54
CA LYS A 86 2.11 22.31 -19.76
C LYS A 86 3.30 21.89 -18.90
N MET A 87 3.01 21.50 -17.66
CA MET A 87 3.98 20.94 -16.73
C MET A 87 3.41 19.71 -16.05
N ARG A 88 4.25 18.70 -15.81
CA ARG A 88 3.88 17.49 -15.04
C ARG A 88 4.99 17.10 -14.08
N PHE A 89 4.60 16.55 -12.94
CA PHE A 89 5.48 16.04 -11.89
C PHE A 89 5.13 14.58 -11.65
N ASP A 90 6.09 13.69 -11.84
CA ASP A 90 5.86 12.25 -11.82
C ASP A 90 6.75 11.55 -10.77
N LEU A 91 6.17 10.57 -10.09
CA LEU A 91 6.82 9.63 -9.17
C LEU A 91 6.16 8.25 -9.35
N LEU A 92 6.97 7.19 -9.46
CA LEU A 92 6.46 5.82 -9.61
C LEU A 92 6.79 4.99 -8.36
N PRO A 93 5.81 4.71 -7.49
CA PRO A 93 6.00 3.91 -6.28
C PRO A 93 5.85 2.41 -6.56
N ALA A 94 6.59 1.59 -5.81
CA ALA A 94 6.43 0.14 -5.74
C ALA A 94 6.13 -0.28 -4.30
N TYR A 95 5.11 -1.14 -4.13
CA TYR A 95 4.61 -1.56 -2.83
C TYR A 95 4.78 -3.06 -2.62
N VAL A 96 5.09 -3.47 -1.39
CA VAL A 96 5.13 -4.88 -0.98
C VAL A 96 4.50 -5.01 0.41
N CYS A 97 3.73 -6.07 0.62
CA CYS A 97 3.34 -6.57 1.94
C CYS A 97 4.09 -7.89 2.17
N PHE A 98 5.02 -7.93 3.13
CA PHE A 98 5.84 -9.13 3.34
C PHE A 98 5.09 -10.19 4.15
N ASN A 99 4.39 -9.76 5.20
CA ASN A 99 3.59 -10.66 6.02
C ASN A 99 2.36 -9.93 6.60
N PRO A 100 1.13 -10.29 6.20
CA PRO A 100 -0.08 -9.61 6.64
C PRO A 100 -0.38 -9.77 8.14
N HIS A 101 0.28 -10.70 8.84
CA HIS A 101 0.08 -10.95 10.27
C HIS A 101 0.86 -9.98 11.17
N MET A 102 1.77 -9.17 10.61
CA MET A 102 2.65 -8.27 11.35
C MET A 102 2.09 -6.86 11.58
N GLY A 103 0.82 -6.62 11.23
CA GLY A 103 0.17 -5.33 11.40
C GLY A 103 -1.34 -5.44 11.50
N GLY A 104 -1.96 -4.36 11.98
CA GLY A 104 -3.39 -4.32 12.19
C GLY A 104 -3.92 -2.95 12.60
N GLN A 105 -5.20 -2.94 12.98
CA GLN A 105 -5.91 -1.79 13.51
C GLN A 105 -6.19 -2.01 14.99
N PHE A 106 -6.16 -0.94 15.79
CA PHE A 106 -6.48 -1.02 17.23
C PHE A 106 -7.42 0.10 17.67
N PHE A 107 -8.17 -0.19 18.73
CA PHE A 107 -9.17 0.69 19.34
C PHE A 107 -8.98 0.69 20.87
N GLY A 108 -9.45 1.75 21.53
CA GLY A 108 -9.50 1.78 22.99
C GLY A 108 -10.49 0.74 23.53
N ASN A 109 -10.26 0.27 24.74
CA ASN A 109 -11.23 -0.56 25.47
C ASN A 109 -12.21 0.39 26.19
N PRO A 110 -13.53 0.25 25.98
CA PRO A 110 -14.55 1.11 26.60
C PRO A 110 -14.62 0.94 28.12
#